data_AF-A0A925MJ38-F1
#
_entry.id   AF-A0A925MJ38-F1
#
_cell.length_a   1.000
_cell.length_b   1.000
_cell.length_c   1.000
_cell.angle_alpha   90.00
_cell.angle_beta   90.00
_cell.angle_gamma   90.00
#
_symmetry.space_group_name_H-M   'P 1'
#
loop_
_entity.id
_entity.type
_entity.pdbx_description
1 polymer ?
#
loop_
_entity_poly.entity_id
_entity_poly.type
_entity_poly.pdbx_seq_one_letter_code
_entity_poly.pdbx_strand_id
1 'polypeptide(L)'
;MIRPGHAVLVVLLSLLALGTGCEDNPVGRICDLGAATPQTDEAVVASPSLDCVSRTCLRVPLGRQLPPGSAFPTGTSGLCTAECTADSDCDRVPESPCLTGFTCGAATKAGDFCCKKFCICKDYVVIPESGELPVPAACDAGNPLNECCNLEGRQDNPAYPKCKS
;
A
#
# COMPACT_ATOMS: atom_id res chain seq x y z
N MET A 1 70.42 -18.24 2.63
CA MET A 1 70.75 -17.10 1.75
C MET A 1 69.45 -16.49 1.25
N ILE A 2 69.33 -15.18 1.40
CA ILE A 2 68.15 -14.33 1.27
C ILE A 2 67.87 -14.02 -0.21
N ARG A 3 66.58 -13.98 -0.62
CA ARG A 3 66.03 -12.94 -1.52
C ARG A 3 64.50 -12.83 -1.33
N PRO A 4 63.99 -11.74 -0.74
CA PRO A 4 62.58 -11.42 -0.65
C PRO A 4 62.21 -10.46 -1.78
N GLY A 5 61.10 -10.69 -2.47
CA GLY A 5 60.73 -9.87 -3.61
C GLY A 5 59.24 -9.84 -3.88
N HIS A 6 58.58 -8.84 -3.31
CA HIS A 6 57.44 -8.08 -3.87
C HIS A 6 56.21 -8.87 -4.37
N ALA A 7 55.17 -8.88 -3.54
CA ALA A 7 53.76 -8.69 -3.91
C ALA A 7 52.93 -8.71 -2.61
N VAL A 8 53.07 -7.71 -1.73
CA VAL A 8 52.21 -6.50 -1.75
C VAL A 8 50.81 -6.79 -2.27
N LEU A 9 49.91 -7.05 -1.30
CA LEU A 9 48.59 -6.47 -1.23
C LEU A 9 47.59 -6.85 -2.35
N VAL A 10 47.07 -8.09 -2.32
CA VAL A 10 45.75 -8.37 -2.91
C VAL A 10 44.68 -7.92 -1.93
N VAL A 11 44.42 -6.61 -2.00
CA VAL A 11 43.12 -5.94 -1.89
C VAL A 11 41.97 -6.79 -1.32
N LEU A 12 41.71 -6.60 -0.02
CA LEU A 12 40.39 -6.79 0.57
C LEU A 12 39.41 -5.79 -0.08
N LEU A 13 38.62 -6.25 -1.05
CA LEU A 13 37.41 -5.55 -1.53
C LEU A 13 36.26 -6.55 -1.70
N SER A 14 35.86 -7.20 -0.60
CA SER A 14 34.52 -7.77 -0.47
C SER A 14 33.60 -6.70 0.13
N LEU A 15 33.36 -5.63 -0.63
CA LEU A 15 32.31 -4.67 -0.32
C LEU A 15 30.96 -5.36 -0.47
N LEU A 16 30.28 -5.48 0.67
CA LEU A 16 28.85 -5.36 0.89
C LEU A 16 28.01 -5.32 -0.40
N ALA A 17 27.52 -6.49 -0.82
CA ALA A 17 26.25 -6.57 -1.53
C ALA A 17 25.14 -6.30 -0.50
N LEU A 18 24.94 -5.04 -0.14
CA LEU A 18 23.65 -4.59 0.37
C LEU A 18 22.70 -4.68 -0.82
N GLY A 19 22.00 -5.81 -0.93
CA GLY A 19 20.87 -5.93 -1.82
C GLY A 19 19.87 -4.85 -1.45
N THR A 20 19.84 -3.77 -2.22
CA THR A 20 18.66 -2.94 -2.37
C THR A 20 17.58 -3.87 -2.90
N GLY A 21 16.77 -4.41 -2.01
CA GLY A 21 15.61 -5.21 -2.38
C GLY A 21 14.74 -4.35 -3.29
N CYS A 22 14.76 -4.65 -4.57
CA CYS A 22 13.72 -4.22 -5.49
C CYS A 22 12.44 -4.90 -5.03
N GLU A 23 11.74 -4.33 -4.06
CA GLU A 23 10.37 -4.69 -3.78
C GLU A 23 9.51 -3.99 -4.85
N ASP A 24 9.66 -4.47 -6.10
CA ASP A 24 8.91 -4.01 -7.26
C ASP A 24 7.44 -4.45 -7.10
N ASN A 25 6.70 -3.74 -6.25
CA ASN A 25 5.23 -3.78 -6.23
C ASN A 25 4.70 -2.50 -6.86
N PRO A 26 4.93 -2.26 -8.17
CA PRO A 26 4.65 -0.97 -8.74
C PRO A 26 3.14 -0.74 -8.80
N VAL A 27 2.70 0.39 -8.24
CA VAL A 27 1.28 0.72 -8.03
C VAL A 27 0.74 1.61 -9.13
N GLY A 28 -0.58 1.58 -9.33
CA GLY A 28 -1.28 2.49 -10.23
C GLY A 28 -1.60 1.95 -11.62
N ARG A 29 -1.30 0.68 -11.92
CA ARG A 29 -1.85 0.03 -13.12
C ARG A 29 -3.36 -0.15 -12.97
N ILE A 30 -4.11 -0.03 -14.06
CA ILE A 30 -5.55 -0.34 -14.05
C ILE A 30 -5.73 -1.85 -13.83
N CYS A 31 -6.69 -2.21 -12.98
CA CYS A 31 -7.08 -3.59 -12.69
C CYS A 31 -8.60 -3.72 -12.64
N ASP A 32 -9.10 -4.94 -12.75
CA ASP A 32 -10.50 -5.26 -12.58
C ASP A 32 -10.81 -5.71 -11.13
N LEU A 33 -11.89 -5.18 -10.57
CA LEU A 33 -12.41 -5.53 -9.24
C LEU A 33 -13.29 -6.80 -9.28
N GLY A 34 -13.37 -7.48 -10.42
CA GLY A 34 -14.22 -8.63 -10.64
C GLY A 34 -15.70 -8.26 -10.64
N ALA A 35 -16.51 -9.03 -9.92
CA ALA A 35 -17.94 -8.79 -9.80
C ALA A 35 -18.30 -7.60 -8.88
N ALA A 36 -17.33 -6.99 -8.21
CA ALA A 36 -17.59 -5.86 -7.33
C ALA A 36 -17.93 -4.62 -8.17
N THR A 37 -19.14 -4.09 -7.97
CA THR A 37 -19.58 -2.81 -8.55
C THR A 37 -19.58 -1.76 -7.45
N PRO A 38 -18.45 -1.06 -7.25
CA PRO A 38 -18.31 -0.07 -6.18
C PRO A 38 -19.37 1.03 -6.32
N GLN A 39 -20.05 1.35 -5.22
CA GLN A 39 -20.86 2.56 -5.16
C GLN A 39 -19.96 3.81 -5.22
N THR A 40 -20.55 4.97 -5.52
CA THR A 40 -19.79 6.22 -5.74
C THR A 40 -19.01 6.70 -4.51
N ASP A 41 -19.46 6.33 -3.32
CA ASP A 41 -18.94 6.71 -2.01
C ASP A 41 -18.22 5.56 -1.28
N GLU A 42 -18.03 4.43 -1.95
CA GLU A 42 -17.47 3.21 -1.36
C GLU A 42 -16.01 2.98 -1.78
N ALA A 43 -15.20 2.53 -0.81
CA ALA A 43 -13.87 1.99 -1.10
C ALA A 43 -13.97 0.46 -1.19
N VAL A 44 -13.53 -0.10 -2.31
CA VAL A 44 -13.59 -1.54 -2.58
C VAL A 44 -12.19 -2.07 -2.80
N VAL A 45 -11.86 -3.14 -2.08
CA VAL A 45 -10.62 -3.90 -2.20
C VAL A 45 -10.97 -5.26 -2.79
N ALA A 46 -10.43 -5.56 -3.96
CA ALA A 46 -10.48 -6.89 -4.54
C ALA A 46 -9.14 -7.61 -4.30
N SER A 47 -9.19 -8.68 -3.52
CA SER A 47 -8.05 -9.55 -3.21
C SER A 47 -8.51 -11.01 -3.16
N PRO A 48 -7.86 -11.94 -3.88
CA PRO A 48 -6.72 -11.71 -4.77
C PRO A 48 -7.15 -11.14 -6.13
N SER A 49 -6.47 -10.10 -6.61
CA SER A 49 -6.54 -9.64 -8.00
C SER A 49 -5.49 -10.35 -8.85
N LEU A 50 -5.86 -10.78 -10.06
CA LEU A 50 -4.94 -11.44 -10.98
C LEU A 50 -4.17 -10.44 -11.87
N ASP A 51 -4.64 -9.20 -11.96
CA ASP A 51 -4.02 -8.15 -12.78
C ASP A 51 -2.83 -7.48 -12.10
N CYS A 52 -2.77 -7.58 -10.77
CA CYS A 52 -1.80 -6.91 -9.92
C CYS A 52 -0.73 -7.88 -9.40
N VAL A 53 0.54 -7.48 -9.48
CA VAL A 53 1.67 -8.23 -8.91
C VAL A 53 1.48 -8.44 -7.39
N SER A 54 1.06 -7.37 -6.72
CA SER A 54 0.68 -7.33 -5.29
C SER A 54 -0.62 -8.07 -4.94
N ARG A 55 -1.31 -8.65 -5.94
CA ARG A 55 -2.62 -9.31 -5.78
C ARG A 55 -3.72 -8.44 -5.19
N THR A 56 -3.58 -7.12 -5.20
CA THR A 56 -4.57 -6.22 -4.61
C THR A 56 -4.97 -5.13 -5.59
N CYS A 57 -6.27 -5.09 -5.90
CA CYS A 57 -6.89 -4.03 -6.69
C CYS A 57 -7.74 -3.16 -5.77
N LEU A 58 -7.54 -1.86 -5.82
CA LEU A 58 -8.23 -0.90 -4.96
C LEU A 58 -8.93 0.16 -5.79
N ARG A 59 -10.17 0.43 -5.42
CA ARG A 59 -10.87 1.65 -5.83
C ARG A 59 -11.33 2.39 -4.59
N VAL A 60 -10.99 3.66 -4.51
CA VAL A 60 -11.46 4.58 -3.45
C VAL A 60 -12.46 5.56 -4.05
N PRO A 61 -13.41 6.09 -3.26
CA PRO A 61 -14.35 7.10 -3.75
C PRO A 61 -13.61 8.39 -4.12
N LEU A 62 -14.12 9.09 -5.12
CA LEU A 62 -13.55 10.36 -5.56
C LEU A 62 -13.95 11.47 -4.58
N GLY A 63 -13.01 11.89 -3.74
CA GLY A 63 -13.24 12.91 -2.71
C GLY A 63 -12.97 14.35 -3.15
N ARG A 64 -12.48 14.56 -4.37
CA ARG A 64 -12.12 15.88 -4.90
C ARG A 64 -12.22 15.94 -6.42
N GLN A 65 -12.17 17.14 -6.98
CA GLN A 65 -11.99 17.30 -8.42
C GLN A 65 -10.59 16.83 -8.84
N LEU A 66 -10.54 16.05 -9.92
CA LEU A 66 -9.29 15.54 -10.49
C LEU A 66 -8.42 16.69 -11.01
N PRO A 67 -7.08 16.64 -10.82
CA PRO A 67 -6.19 17.56 -11.48
C PRO A 67 -6.19 17.34 -13.00
N PRO A 68 -5.86 18.38 -13.80
CA PRO A 68 -5.79 18.25 -15.25
C PRO A 68 -4.87 17.09 -15.67
N GLY A 69 -5.39 16.21 -16.53
CA GLY A 69 -4.65 15.05 -17.06
C GLY A 69 -4.75 13.77 -16.21
N SER A 70 -5.24 13.85 -14.96
CA SER A 70 -5.56 12.65 -14.19
C SER A 70 -6.87 12.05 -14.69
N ALA A 71 -6.99 10.72 -14.59
CA ALA A 71 -8.24 10.01 -14.86
C ALA A 71 -8.65 9.19 -13.64
N PHE A 72 -9.95 9.08 -13.39
CA PHE A 72 -10.52 8.19 -12.38
C PHE A 72 -11.08 6.94 -13.06
N PRO A 73 -10.78 5.72 -12.58
CA PRO A 73 -11.30 4.50 -13.19
C PRO A 73 -12.84 4.49 -13.22
N THR A 74 -13.46 3.79 -14.17
CA THR A 74 -14.92 3.68 -14.29
C THR A 74 -15.39 2.22 -14.20
N GLY A 75 -16.69 2.00 -13.99
CA GLY A 75 -17.24 0.65 -13.87
C GLY A 75 -16.60 -0.17 -12.75
N THR A 76 -16.20 -1.41 -13.05
CA THR A 76 -15.52 -2.35 -12.15
C THR A 76 -14.01 -2.13 -12.10
N SER A 77 -13.47 -1.08 -12.70
CA SER A 77 -12.03 -0.84 -12.70
C SER A 77 -11.55 -0.18 -11.40
N GLY A 78 -10.37 -0.58 -10.94
CA GLY A 78 -9.61 0.04 -9.87
C GLY A 78 -8.17 0.31 -10.29
N LEU A 79 -7.31 0.59 -9.31
CA LEU A 79 -5.86 0.66 -9.47
C LEU A 79 -5.18 -0.42 -8.64
N CYS A 80 -4.18 -1.07 -9.21
CA CYS A 80 -3.29 -1.96 -8.49
C CYS A 80 -2.63 -1.17 -7.36
N THR A 81 -2.69 -1.73 -6.16
CA THR A 81 -2.12 -1.13 -4.95
C THR A 81 -1.31 -2.17 -4.19
N ALA A 82 -0.51 -1.75 -3.23
CA ALA A 82 0.25 -2.61 -2.35
C ALA A 82 0.03 -2.19 -0.89
N GLU A 83 0.24 -3.12 0.04
CA GLU A 83 0.34 -2.78 1.45
C GLU A 83 1.59 -1.91 1.66
N CYS A 84 1.49 -0.91 2.54
CA CYS A 84 2.54 0.08 2.74
C CYS A 84 2.68 0.46 4.22
N THR A 85 3.81 1.06 4.57
CA THR A 85 4.04 1.67 5.89
C THR A 85 4.22 3.18 5.79
N ALA A 86 4.79 3.65 4.68
CA ALA A 86 5.06 5.05 4.37
C ALA A 86 4.79 5.38 2.89
N ASP A 87 4.66 6.66 2.56
CA ASP A 87 4.51 7.16 1.19
C ASP A 87 5.65 6.71 0.26
N SER A 88 6.85 6.49 0.79
CA SER A 88 8.02 6.01 0.04
C SER A 88 7.87 4.59 -0.48
N ASP A 89 6.92 3.81 0.03
CA ASP A 89 6.70 2.43 -0.39
C ASP A 89 5.80 2.36 -1.64
N CYS A 90 5.31 3.50 -2.11
CA CYS A 90 4.25 3.60 -3.10
C CYS A 90 4.76 4.07 -4.47
N ASP A 91 5.65 3.28 -5.07
CA ASP A 91 6.25 3.59 -6.36
C ASP A 91 5.24 3.47 -7.52
N ARG A 92 4.96 4.62 -8.14
CA ARG A 92 4.03 4.76 -9.26
C ARG A 92 4.61 4.16 -10.54
N VAL A 93 3.81 3.36 -11.27
CA VAL A 93 4.11 3.04 -12.68
C VAL A 93 3.96 4.26 -13.60
N PRO A 94 4.81 4.40 -14.64
CA PRO A 94 4.70 5.50 -15.61
C PRO A 94 3.31 5.61 -16.28
N GLU A 95 2.65 4.48 -16.54
CA GLU A 95 1.36 4.39 -17.23
C GLU A 95 0.16 4.72 -16.33
N SER A 96 0.38 4.98 -15.04
CA SER A 96 -0.70 5.21 -14.08
C SER A 96 -1.52 6.44 -14.46
N PRO A 97 -2.85 6.40 -14.32
CA PRO A 97 -3.69 7.59 -14.51
C PRO A 97 -3.60 8.59 -13.33
N CYS A 98 -2.88 8.25 -12.25
CA CYS A 98 -2.76 9.03 -11.01
C CYS A 98 -1.52 9.93 -10.98
N LEU A 99 -1.59 11.15 -11.51
CA LEU A 99 -0.46 12.01 -11.81
C LEU A 99 0.34 12.50 -10.59
N THR A 100 -0.31 12.77 -9.46
CA THR A 100 0.40 13.33 -8.28
C THR A 100 1.02 12.27 -7.37
N GLY A 101 1.01 11.01 -7.79
CA GLY A 101 1.60 9.89 -7.05
C GLY A 101 0.65 9.29 -6.02
N PHE A 102 1.20 8.47 -5.14
CA PHE A 102 0.44 7.69 -4.16
C PHE A 102 0.83 8.07 -2.74
N THR A 103 -0.12 7.95 -1.81
CA THR A 103 0.09 8.11 -0.37
C THR A 103 -0.27 6.82 0.35
N CYS A 104 0.42 6.53 1.45
CA CYS A 104 0.15 5.37 2.27
C CYS A 104 -0.92 5.67 3.33
N GLY A 105 -2.04 4.94 3.30
CA GLY A 105 -3.11 5.15 4.27
C GLY A 105 -4.14 4.03 4.31
N ALA A 106 -5.00 4.07 5.33
CA ALA A 106 -6.14 3.16 5.42
C ALA A 106 -7.16 3.50 4.33
N ALA A 107 -7.40 2.56 3.42
CA ALA A 107 -8.30 2.77 2.29
C ALA A 107 -9.77 2.54 2.66
N THR A 108 -10.04 1.64 3.62
CA THR A 108 -11.38 1.33 4.11
C THR A 108 -11.57 1.88 5.52
N LYS A 109 -12.84 1.99 5.93
CA LYS A 109 -13.23 2.46 7.27
C LYS A 109 -13.72 1.34 8.19
N ALA A 110 -13.84 0.12 7.66
CA ALA A 110 -14.34 -1.08 8.34
C ALA A 110 -13.88 -2.35 7.60
N GLY A 111 -14.04 -3.51 8.25
CA GLY A 111 -13.69 -4.82 7.72
C GLY A 111 -12.20 -5.14 7.77
N ASP A 112 -11.80 -6.32 7.29
CA ASP A 112 -10.44 -6.85 7.43
C ASP A 112 -9.35 -5.94 6.82
N PHE A 113 -9.69 -5.16 5.79
CA PHE A 113 -8.76 -4.24 5.13
C PHE A 113 -8.59 -2.90 5.85
N CYS A 114 -9.43 -2.58 6.84
CA CYS A 114 -9.39 -1.33 7.62
C CYS A 114 -8.04 -1.16 8.32
N CYS A 115 -7.46 -2.28 8.74
CA CYS A 115 -6.29 -2.31 9.61
C CYS A 115 -4.99 -2.51 8.83
N LYS A 116 -5.10 -2.45 7.51
CA LYS A 116 -4.01 -2.44 6.56
C LYS A 116 -3.96 -1.07 5.91
N LYS A 117 -2.75 -0.58 5.67
CA LYS A 117 -2.54 0.62 4.85
C LYS A 117 -2.22 0.18 3.43
N PHE A 118 -2.75 0.93 2.48
CA PHE A 118 -2.53 0.72 1.05
C PHE A 118 -2.04 2.00 0.40
N CYS A 119 -1.37 1.85 -0.74
CA CYS A 119 -1.02 2.97 -1.61
C CYS A 119 -2.27 3.50 -2.32
N ILE A 120 -2.69 4.71 -1.95
CA ILE A 120 -3.89 5.38 -2.45
C ILE A 120 -3.49 6.53 -3.36
N CYS A 121 -4.14 6.65 -4.51
CA CYS A 121 -3.87 7.74 -5.44
C CYS A 121 -4.18 9.11 -4.82
N LYS A 122 -3.19 10.00 -4.78
CA LYS A 122 -3.29 11.35 -4.20
C LYS A 122 -4.31 12.23 -4.94
N ASP A 123 -4.56 11.96 -6.22
CA ASP A 123 -5.53 12.71 -7.03
C ASP A 123 -6.98 12.45 -6.62
N TYR A 124 -7.27 11.32 -5.96
CA TYR A 124 -8.63 10.90 -5.65
C TYR A 124 -9.09 11.31 -4.25
N VAL A 125 -8.15 11.65 -3.37
CA VAL A 125 -8.41 11.90 -1.95
C VAL A 125 -8.02 13.32 -1.54
N VAL A 126 -8.62 13.80 -0.46
CA VAL A 126 -8.21 15.04 0.19
C VAL A 126 -7.16 14.70 1.23
N ILE A 127 -5.91 15.11 0.98
CA ILE A 127 -4.80 14.92 1.91
C ILE A 127 -4.77 16.14 2.85
N PRO A 128 -4.85 15.95 4.17
CA PRO A 128 -4.77 17.05 5.13
C PRO A 128 -3.36 17.66 5.18
N GLU A 129 -3.21 18.83 5.82
CA GLU A 129 -1.93 19.53 5.93
C GLU A 129 -0.82 18.71 6.63
N SER A 130 -1.20 17.74 7.46
CA SER A 130 -0.26 16.79 8.07
C SER A 130 0.43 15.88 7.04
N GLY A 131 -0.09 15.79 5.82
CA GLY A 131 0.44 14.95 4.75
C GLY A 131 -0.03 13.49 4.79
N GLU A 132 -0.73 13.08 5.85
CA GLU A 132 -1.17 11.70 6.07
C GLU A 132 -2.69 11.60 6.11
N LEU A 133 -3.25 10.55 5.51
CA LEU A 133 -4.68 10.28 5.62
C LEU A 133 -5.03 9.88 7.06
N PRO A 134 -6.10 10.46 7.66
CA PRO A 134 -6.48 10.13 9.02
C PRO A 134 -6.91 8.67 9.10
N VAL A 135 -6.34 7.94 10.06
CA VAL A 135 -6.77 6.57 10.36
C VAL A 135 -8.14 6.63 11.05
N PRO A 136 -9.18 5.99 10.50
CA PRO A 136 -10.48 5.93 11.16
C PRO A 136 -10.36 5.27 12.54
N ALA A 137 -11.12 5.72 13.53
CA ALA A 137 -11.08 5.15 14.88
C ALA A 137 -11.40 3.63 14.93
N ALA A 138 -12.17 3.15 13.95
CA ALA A 138 -12.47 1.73 13.75
C ALA A 138 -11.28 0.92 13.19
N CYS A 139 -10.28 1.61 12.64
CA CYS A 139 -9.06 1.05 12.03
C CYS A 139 -7.80 1.29 12.88
N ASP A 140 -7.88 2.10 13.94
CA ASP A 140 -6.75 2.40 14.81
C ASP A 140 -6.35 1.16 15.61
N ALA A 141 -5.23 0.53 15.25
CA ALA A 141 -4.71 -0.65 15.92
C ALA A 141 -4.44 -0.43 17.42
N GLY A 142 -4.18 0.80 17.88
CA GLY A 142 -4.03 1.14 19.29
C GLY A 142 -5.34 1.13 20.08
N ASN A 143 -6.50 1.22 19.39
CA ASN A 143 -7.81 1.20 20.02
C ASN A 143 -8.29 -0.25 20.27
N PRO A 144 -8.44 -0.72 21.52
CA PRO A 144 -8.94 -2.07 21.80
C PRO A 144 -10.38 -2.32 21.32
N LEU A 145 -11.13 -1.27 20.99
CA LEU A 145 -12.51 -1.33 20.48
C LEU A 145 -12.61 -1.25 18.94
N ASN A 146 -11.49 -1.37 18.22
CA ASN A 146 -11.46 -1.43 16.75
C ASN A 146 -12.01 -2.76 16.19
N GLU A 147 -12.14 -2.85 14.87
CA GLU A 147 -12.63 -4.04 14.15
C GLU A 147 -11.50 -4.83 13.48
N CYS A 148 -10.26 -4.68 13.97
CA CYS A 148 -9.04 -5.24 13.37
C CYS A 148 -8.78 -6.68 13.76
N CYS A 149 -9.75 -7.57 13.58
CA CYS A 149 -9.67 -8.93 14.12
C CYS A 149 -8.71 -9.84 13.37
N ASN A 150 -8.30 -9.44 12.16
CA ASN A 150 -7.29 -10.12 11.36
C ASN A 150 -5.84 -9.88 11.83
N LEU A 151 -5.60 -8.99 12.80
CA LEU A 151 -4.27 -8.80 13.37
C LEU A 151 -3.91 -9.96 14.31
N GLU A 152 -2.62 -10.34 14.31
CA GLU A 152 -2.13 -11.47 15.10
C GLU A 152 -2.43 -11.29 16.60
N GLY A 153 -2.87 -12.37 17.24
CA GLY A 153 -3.13 -12.41 18.69
C GLY A 153 -4.41 -11.69 19.14
N ARG A 154 -5.28 -11.28 18.22
CA ARG A 154 -6.54 -10.59 18.55
C ARG A 154 -7.76 -11.49 18.62
N GLN A 155 -7.78 -12.57 17.84
CA GLN A 155 -8.87 -13.54 17.87
C GLN A 155 -9.02 -14.12 19.29
N ASP A 156 -10.24 -14.07 19.83
CA ASP A 156 -10.63 -14.60 21.14
C ASP A 156 -9.83 -14.04 22.34
N ASN A 157 -9.20 -12.88 22.16
CA ASN A 157 -8.44 -12.18 23.19
C ASN A 157 -9.34 -11.21 23.96
N PRO A 158 -9.45 -11.31 25.30
CA PRO A 158 -10.28 -10.42 26.12
C PRO A 158 -9.95 -8.93 25.99
N ALA A 159 -8.72 -8.57 25.60
CA ALA A 159 -8.33 -7.19 25.33
C ALA A 159 -8.98 -6.60 24.07
N TYR A 160 -9.50 -7.44 23.17
CA TYR A 160 -10.14 -7.06 21.91
C TYR A 160 -11.56 -7.64 21.83
N PRO A 161 -12.53 -7.08 22.58
CA PRO A 161 -13.84 -7.69 22.79
C PRO A 161 -14.69 -7.84 21.52
N LYS A 162 -14.34 -7.15 20.43
CA LYS A 162 -15.00 -7.25 19.12
C LYS A 162 -14.52 -8.43 18.26
N CYS A 163 -13.42 -9.08 18.64
CA CYS A 163 -12.74 -10.10 17.83
C CYS A 163 -12.98 -11.52 18.35
N LYS A 164 -14.24 -11.84 18.61
CA LYS A 164 -14.68 -13.18 19.00
C LYS A 164 -15.02 -14.00 17.77
N SER A 165 -14.59 -15.26 17.76
CA SER A 165 -14.93 -16.25 16.73
C SER A 165 -16.36 -16.76 16.87
#